data_AF-A0AAX2H0F2-F1
#
_entry.id   AF-A0AAX2H0F2-F1
#
_cell.length_a   1.000
_cell.length_b   1.000
_cell.length_c   1.000
_cell.angle_alpha   90.00
_cell.angle_beta   90.00
_cell.angle_gamma   90.00
#
_symmetry.space_group_name_H-M   'P 1'
#
loop_
_entity.id
_entity.type
_entity.pdbx_description
1 polymer ?
#
loop_
_entity_poly.entity_id
_entity_poly.type
_entity_poly.pdbx_seq_one_letter_code
_entity_poly.pdbx_strand_id
1 'polypeptide(L)'
;MSKKLKNNHNIDYIFVRNKLVSYYREQNVFNYSDIISAIENYEPLTENFPKEVLIDRLRDLPSKKNFDSQFTVVRKNIKKRLIQRIKLDNNLYLSIDDYIPNLEELIKLEEDGQGNKYIKIFSTEGFGQLKSLFNKMRR
;
A
#
# COMPACT_ATOMS: atom_id res chain seq x y z
N MET A 1 1.39 0.47 14.02
CA MET A 1 1.40 1.80 13.36
C MET A 1 0.25 2.65 13.87
N SER A 2 0.48 3.95 14.09
CA SER A 2 -0.46 4.87 14.75
C SER A 2 -1.70 5.20 13.89
N LYS A 3 -2.88 5.28 14.53
CA LYS A 3 -4.16 5.74 13.92
C LYS A 3 -4.04 7.10 13.23
N LYS A 4 -3.08 7.94 13.66
CA LYS A 4 -2.80 9.27 13.11
C LYS A 4 -2.23 9.23 11.67
N LEU A 5 -1.37 8.25 11.37
CA LEU A 5 -0.81 8.07 10.01
C LEU A 5 -1.91 7.69 9.03
N LYS A 6 -2.81 6.78 9.42
CA LYS A 6 -3.93 6.34 8.58
C LYS A 6 -4.90 7.49 8.25
N ASN A 7 -5.13 8.41 9.18
CA ASN A 7 -6.11 9.49 8.98
C ASN A 7 -5.59 10.60 8.06
N ASN A 8 -4.30 10.97 8.17
CA ASN A 8 -3.74 12.10 7.42
C ASN A 8 -3.00 11.66 6.15
N HIS A 9 -2.48 10.43 6.12
CA HIS A 9 -1.65 9.89 5.04
C HIS A 9 -2.16 8.49 4.67
N ASN A 10 -3.46 8.36 4.39
CA ASN A 10 -4.11 7.07 4.14
C ASN A 10 -3.48 6.32 2.94
N ILE A 11 -3.08 7.07 1.91
CA ILE A 11 -2.46 6.50 0.71
C ILE A 11 -1.08 5.93 1.04
N ASP A 12 -0.18 6.70 1.65
CA ASP A 12 1.13 6.18 2.09
C ASP A 12 0.99 5.01 3.05
N TYR A 13 0.01 5.06 3.97
CA TYR A 13 -0.29 3.94 4.86
C TYR A 13 -0.64 2.67 4.09
N ILE A 14 -1.44 2.79 3.02
CA ILE A 14 -1.81 1.65 2.17
C ILE A 14 -0.59 1.11 1.45
N PHE A 15 0.22 1.97 0.82
CA PHE A 15 1.41 1.57 0.08
C PHE A 15 2.47 0.90 0.97
N VAL A 16 2.84 1.56 2.08
CA VAL A 16 3.81 1.01 3.03
C VAL A 16 3.29 -0.32 3.56
N ARG A 17 2.03 -0.41 3.99
CA ARG A 17 1.47 -1.67 4.48
C ARG A 17 1.51 -2.76 3.41
N ASN A 18 1.12 -2.45 2.18
CA ASN A 18 1.13 -3.39 1.08
C ASN A 18 2.53 -3.99 0.91
N LYS A 19 3.56 -3.14 0.82
CA LYS A 19 4.96 -3.56 0.71
C LYS A 19 5.41 -4.46 1.87
N LEU A 20 5.05 -4.12 3.11
CA LEU A 20 5.38 -4.93 4.28
C LEU A 20 4.69 -6.30 4.28
N VAL A 21 3.42 -6.35 3.86
CA VAL A 21 2.67 -7.61 3.77
C VAL A 21 3.24 -8.50 2.66
N SER A 22 3.61 -7.93 1.51
CA SER A 22 4.27 -8.65 0.42
C SER A 22 5.57 -9.29 0.92
N TYR A 23 6.45 -8.50 1.54
CA TYR A 23 7.72 -8.98 2.10
C TYR A 23 7.49 -10.12 3.12
N TYR A 24 6.53 -9.97 4.02
CA TYR A 24 6.24 -10.99 5.04
C TYR A 24 5.69 -12.30 4.45
N ARG A 25 5.00 -12.26 3.31
CA ARG A 25 4.46 -13.46 2.66
C ARG A 25 5.48 -14.17 1.76
N GLU A 26 6.39 -13.43 1.16
CA GLU A 26 7.40 -13.97 0.24
C GLU A 26 8.56 -14.64 0.97
N GLN A 27 8.94 -14.12 2.14
CA GLN A 27 10.11 -14.61 2.88
C GLN A 27 9.78 -15.77 3.83
N ASN A 28 10.70 -16.73 3.95
CA ASN A 28 10.63 -17.80 4.95
C ASN A 28 11.26 -17.38 6.30
N VAL A 29 12.33 -16.59 6.21
CA VAL A 29 12.99 -15.97 7.35
C VAL A 29 12.77 -14.48 7.24
N PHE A 30 12.17 -13.91 8.26
CA PHE A 30 11.93 -12.50 8.34
C PHE A 30 13.13 -11.81 8.98
N ASN A 31 13.63 -10.77 8.34
CA ASN A 31 14.63 -9.87 8.93
C ASN A 31 14.02 -8.47 9.09
N TYR A 32 14.00 -7.99 10.33
CA TYR A 32 13.43 -6.69 10.66
C TYR A 32 14.19 -5.52 10.03
N SER A 33 15.49 -5.67 9.75
CA SER A 33 16.25 -4.63 9.02
C SER A 33 15.68 -4.37 7.63
N ASP A 34 15.17 -5.40 6.96
CA ASP A 34 14.69 -5.29 5.58
C ASP A 34 13.40 -4.45 5.52
N ILE A 35 12.58 -4.49 6.58
CA ILE A 35 11.44 -3.56 6.73
C ILE A 35 11.93 -2.11 6.78
N ILE A 36 12.96 -1.85 7.56
CA ILE A 36 13.50 -0.50 7.75
C ILE A 36 14.04 -0.01 6.40
N SER A 37 14.84 -0.81 5.71
CA SER A 37 15.36 -0.49 4.38
C SER A 37 14.25 -0.32 3.33
N ALA A 38 13.19 -1.13 3.38
CA ALA A 38 12.05 -0.98 2.49
C ALA A 38 11.32 0.37 2.64
N ILE A 39 11.29 0.91 3.87
CA ILE A 39 10.70 2.21 4.18
C ILE A 39 11.69 3.35 3.91
N GLU A 40 12.98 3.16 4.15
CA GLU A 40 14.05 4.10 3.76
C GLU A 40 14.05 4.35 2.24
N ASN A 41 13.81 3.32 1.44
CA ASN A 41 13.72 3.42 -0.01
C ASN A 41 12.33 3.84 -0.52
N TYR A 42 11.34 4.06 0.36
CA TYR A 42 10.00 4.49 -0.05
C TYR A 42 9.96 6.00 -0.25
N GLU A 43 9.44 6.45 -1.40
CA GLU A 43 9.14 7.85 -1.66
C GLU A 43 7.69 8.16 -1.27
N PRO A 44 7.45 9.08 -0.31
CA PRO A 44 6.10 9.41 0.11
C PRO A 44 5.27 10.05 -1.01
N LEU A 45 4.01 9.66 -1.06
CA LEU A 45 3.01 10.15 -2.03
C LEU A 45 2.23 11.35 -1.51
N THR A 46 2.17 11.54 -0.20
CA THR A 46 1.55 12.73 0.40
C THR A 46 2.59 13.66 1.01
N GLU A 47 2.33 14.95 0.88
CA GLU A 47 3.13 15.98 1.54
C GLU A 47 3.14 15.77 3.06
N ASN A 48 4.25 16.11 3.70
CA ASN A 48 4.45 16.02 5.14
C ASN A 48 4.32 14.60 5.74
N PHE A 49 4.46 13.55 4.94
CA PHE A 49 4.55 12.20 5.47
C PHE A 49 5.77 12.08 6.42
N PRO A 50 5.58 11.70 7.69
CA PRO A 50 6.64 11.74 8.69
C PRO A 50 7.55 10.51 8.60
N LYS A 51 8.26 10.36 7.48
CA LYS A 51 9.11 9.21 7.14
C LYS A 51 10.20 8.98 8.19
N GLU A 52 10.99 9.99 8.50
CA GLU A 52 12.10 9.89 9.45
C GLU A 52 11.62 9.49 10.86
N VAL A 53 10.55 10.12 11.34
CA VAL A 53 9.93 9.78 12.63
C VAL A 53 9.43 8.33 12.66
N LEU A 54 8.96 7.81 11.53
CA LEU A 54 8.55 6.42 11.41
C LEU A 54 9.77 5.48 11.46
N ILE A 55 10.84 5.81 10.73
CA ILE A 55 12.09 5.02 10.70
C ILE A 55 12.70 4.93 12.10
N ASP A 56 12.82 6.05 12.81
CA ASP A 56 13.38 6.06 14.18
C ASP A 56 12.55 5.20 15.14
N ARG A 57 11.22 5.29 15.05
CA ARG A 57 10.32 4.44 15.85
C ARG A 57 10.47 2.97 15.53
N LEU A 58 10.72 2.63 14.26
CA LEU A 58 10.94 1.25 13.86
C LEU A 58 12.28 0.74 14.38
N ARG A 59 13.36 1.51 14.27
CA ARG A 59 14.69 1.16 14.80
C ARG A 59 14.67 0.90 16.30
N ASP A 60 13.92 1.71 17.06
CA ASP A 60 13.80 1.54 18.51
C ASP A 60 12.93 0.34 18.95
N LEU A 61 12.09 -0.17 18.06
CA LEU A 61 11.01 -1.08 18.44
C LEU A 61 11.51 -2.43 18.99
N PRO A 62 12.52 -3.09 18.39
CA PRO A 62 13.06 -4.35 18.92
C PRO A 62 13.51 -4.22 20.37
N SER A 63 14.29 -3.18 20.68
CA SER A 63 14.77 -2.90 22.04
C SER A 63 13.65 -2.51 23.00
N LYS A 64 12.68 -1.69 22.56
CA LYS A 64 11.54 -1.27 23.40
C LYS A 64 10.55 -2.39 23.70
N LYS A 65 10.49 -3.42 22.86
CA LYS A 65 9.51 -4.50 22.93
C LYS A 65 10.12 -5.87 23.20
N ASN A 66 11.45 -5.94 23.34
CA ASN A 66 12.21 -7.16 23.63
C ASN A 66 11.81 -8.33 22.73
N PHE A 67 11.86 -8.13 21.41
CA PHE A 67 11.64 -9.21 20.43
C PHE A 67 12.85 -9.35 19.51
N ASP A 68 13.03 -10.57 18.99
CA ASP A 68 14.11 -10.89 18.07
C ASP A 68 13.94 -10.16 16.73
N SER A 69 15.01 -9.53 16.24
CA SER A 69 15.01 -8.87 14.93
C SER A 69 14.96 -9.85 13.76
N GLN A 70 15.15 -11.15 14.00
CA GLN A 70 15.09 -12.20 13.00
C GLN A 70 14.26 -13.37 13.49
N PHE A 71 13.27 -13.81 12.71
CA PHE A 71 12.40 -14.93 13.09
C PHE A 71 11.86 -15.67 11.87
N THR A 72 11.46 -16.93 12.07
CA THR A 72 10.85 -17.74 11.01
C THR A 72 9.39 -17.32 10.81
N VAL A 73 8.98 -17.12 9.56
CA VAL A 73 7.62 -16.74 9.22
C VAL A 73 6.67 -17.94 9.37
N VAL A 74 5.75 -17.84 10.33
CA VAL A 74 4.70 -18.83 10.51
C VAL A 74 3.49 -18.47 9.64
N ARG A 75 3.53 -18.87 8.36
CA ARG A 75 2.51 -18.51 7.33
C ARG A 75 1.07 -18.79 7.77
N LYS A 76 0.84 -19.87 8.52
CA LYS A 76 -0.49 -20.25 9.06
C LYS A 76 -1.11 -19.20 10.01
N ASN A 77 -0.28 -18.32 10.59
CA ASN A 77 -0.71 -17.27 11.52
C ASN A 77 -0.93 -15.92 10.82
N ILE A 78 -0.62 -15.80 9.52
CA ILE A 78 -0.92 -14.62 8.70
C ILE A 78 -2.40 -14.64 8.30
N LYS A 79 -3.30 -14.55 9.29
CA LYS A 79 -4.75 -14.59 9.08
C LYS A 79 -5.35 -13.19 9.15
N LYS A 80 -5.69 -12.60 7.99
CA LYS A 80 -6.90 -11.81 7.69
C LYS A 80 -6.75 -11.12 6.32
N ARG A 81 -7.77 -11.26 5.49
CA ARG A 81 -8.01 -10.44 4.29
C ARG A 81 -8.47 -9.05 4.77
N LEU A 82 -7.55 -8.11 4.95
CA LEU A 82 -7.92 -6.73 5.30
C LEU A 82 -8.22 -5.96 4.01
N ILE A 83 -9.50 -5.83 3.69
CA ILE A 83 -9.94 -5.04 2.54
C ILE A 83 -9.61 -3.56 2.80
N GLN A 84 -8.76 -2.99 1.96
CA GLN A 84 -8.47 -1.56 1.95
C GLN A 84 -9.34 -0.90 0.89
N ARG A 85 -10.15 0.07 1.30
CA ARG A 85 -11.01 0.84 0.38
C ARG A 85 -10.45 2.25 0.26
N ILE A 86 -10.15 2.66 -0.96
CA ILE A 86 -9.76 4.03 -1.31
C ILE A 86 -10.99 4.69 -1.94
N LYS A 87 -11.48 5.78 -1.34
CA LYS A 87 -12.56 6.58 -1.93
C LYS A 87 -11.99 7.34 -3.13
N LEU A 88 -12.61 7.18 -4.30
CA LEU A 88 -12.24 7.89 -5.52
C LEU A 88 -13.21 9.07 -5.77
N ASP A 89 -14.50 8.83 -5.58
CA ASP A 89 -15.56 9.85 -5.70
C ASP A 89 -16.77 9.44 -4.82
N ASN A 90 -17.84 10.22 -4.86
CA ASN A 90 -19.14 9.88 -4.27
C ASN A 90 -19.63 8.55 -4.85
N ASN A 91 -19.82 7.58 -3.96
CA ASN A 91 -20.23 6.22 -4.28
C ASN A 91 -19.27 5.43 -5.19
N LEU A 92 -18.04 5.92 -5.41
CA LEU A 92 -16.99 5.24 -6.18
C LEU A 92 -15.78 4.94 -5.31
N TYR A 93 -15.41 3.67 -5.23
CA TYR A 93 -14.31 3.20 -4.39
C TYR A 93 -13.45 2.19 -5.15
N LEU A 94 -12.14 2.25 -4.95
CA LEU A 94 -11.21 1.19 -5.28
C LEU A 94 -11.06 0.26 -4.07
N SER A 95 -11.28 -1.04 -4.26
CA SER A 95 -11.09 -2.07 -3.23
C SER A 95 -9.82 -2.85 -3.52
N ILE A 96 -8.93 -2.90 -2.54
CA ILE A 96 -7.73 -3.73 -2.54
C ILE A 96 -7.96 -4.82 -1.51
N ASP A 97 -8.19 -6.02 -2.01
CA ASP A 97 -8.71 -7.12 -1.23
C ASP A 97 -7.62 -7.96 -0.57
N ASP A 98 -6.42 -7.98 -1.14
CA ASP A 98 -5.23 -8.58 -0.55
C ASP A 98 -4.01 -7.75 -0.96
N TYR A 99 -2.80 -8.19 -0.59
CA TYR A 99 -1.59 -7.55 -1.09
C TYR A 99 -1.51 -7.65 -2.62
N ILE A 100 -1.02 -6.58 -3.24
CA ILE A 100 -0.74 -6.51 -4.67
C ILE A 100 0.78 -6.36 -4.83
N PRO A 101 1.49 -7.34 -5.42
CA PRO A 101 2.89 -7.17 -5.78
C PRO A 101 3.06 -5.93 -6.67
N ASN A 102 4.09 -5.11 -6.38
CA ASN A 102 4.43 -3.92 -7.15
C ASN A 102 3.23 -2.98 -7.43
N LEU A 103 2.48 -2.62 -6.39
CA LEU A 103 1.30 -1.75 -6.49
C LEU A 103 1.59 -0.41 -7.21
N GLU A 104 2.81 0.10 -7.06
CA GLU A 104 3.34 1.31 -7.71
C GLU A 104 3.48 1.19 -9.23
N GLU A 105 3.65 -0.02 -9.76
CA GLU A 105 3.65 -0.27 -11.20
C GLU A 105 2.22 -0.30 -11.76
N LEU A 106 1.26 -0.75 -10.94
CA LEU A 106 -0.14 -0.91 -11.30
C LEU A 106 -0.93 0.41 -11.24
N ILE A 107 -0.70 1.22 -10.21
CA ILE A 107 -1.44 2.46 -9.97
C ILE A 107 -0.50 3.66 -10.07
N LYS A 108 -0.79 4.55 -11.02
CA LYS A 108 -0.04 5.79 -11.24
C LYS A 108 -0.94 7.01 -11.05
N LEU A 109 -0.36 8.08 -10.53
CA LEU A 109 -1.01 9.38 -10.42
C LEU A 109 -0.54 10.25 -11.58
N GLU A 110 -1.46 11.00 -12.17
CA GLU A 110 -1.17 11.95 -13.24
C GLU A 110 -1.94 13.23 -13.02
N GLU A 111 -1.30 14.36 -13.30
CA GLU A 111 -1.93 15.67 -13.36
C GLU A 111 -1.75 16.21 -14.77
N ASP A 112 -2.84 16.66 -15.40
CA ASP A 112 -2.73 17.32 -16.71
C ASP A 112 -2.33 18.79 -16.57
N GLY A 113 -1.99 19.43 -17.70
CA GLY A 113 -1.60 20.84 -17.72
C GLY A 113 -2.70 21.83 -17.30
N GLN A 114 -3.92 21.35 -17.01
CA GLN A 114 -5.05 22.15 -16.52
C GLN A 114 -5.31 21.95 -15.02
N GLY A 115 -4.51 21.11 -14.35
CA GLY A 115 -4.66 20.79 -12.94
C GLY A 115 -5.70 19.71 -12.65
N ASN A 116 -6.23 19.02 -13.67
CA ASN A 116 -7.08 17.86 -13.44
C ASN A 116 -6.22 16.67 -13.00
N LYS A 117 -6.68 15.96 -11.96
CA LYS A 117 -5.96 14.86 -11.34
C LYS A 117 -6.60 13.53 -11.70
N TYR A 118 -5.79 12.61 -12.20
CA TYR A 118 -6.21 11.29 -12.64
C TYR A 118 -5.46 10.20 -11.87
N ILE A 119 -6.15 9.06 -11.72
CA ILE A 119 -5.56 7.80 -11.27
C ILE A 119 -5.59 6.86 -12.46
N LYS A 120 -4.41 6.48 -12.94
CA LYS A 120 -4.22 5.48 -13.99
C LYS A 120 -4.00 4.11 -13.35
N ILE A 121 -4.86 3.15 -13.69
CA ILE A 121 -4.73 1.77 -13.23
C ILE A 121 -4.45 0.92 -14.46
N PHE A 122 -3.29 0.25 -14.50
CA PHE A 122 -2.99 -0.72 -15.55
C PHE A 122 -3.88 -1.96 -15.35
N SER A 123 -4.84 -2.21 -16.25
CA SER A 123 -5.77 -3.33 -16.09
C SER A 123 -6.28 -3.83 -17.42
N THR A 124 -5.80 -5.01 -17.84
CA THR A 124 -6.28 -5.66 -19.07
C THR A 124 -7.73 -6.12 -18.94
N GLU A 125 -8.06 -6.80 -17.84
CA GLU A 125 -9.42 -7.31 -17.59
C GLU A 125 -10.42 -6.17 -17.36
N GLY A 126 -10.08 -5.20 -16.49
CA GLY A 126 -10.92 -4.06 -16.19
C GLY A 126 -11.19 -3.19 -17.41
N PHE A 127 -10.19 -3.00 -18.28
CA PHE A 127 -10.37 -2.31 -19.55
C PHE A 127 -11.41 -3.00 -20.44
N GLY A 128 -11.36 -4.32 -20.56
CA GLY A 128 -12.35 -5.09 -21.33
C GLY A 128 -13.77 -4.94 -20.78
N GLN A 129 -13.93 -5.04 -19.47
CA GLN A 129 -15.23 -4.89 -18.80
C GLN A 129 -15.81 -3.48 -19.00
N LEU A 130 -15.03 -2.44 -18.73
CA LEU A 130 -15.47 -1.04 -18.89
C LEU A 130 -15.75 -0.70 -20.35
N LYS A 131 -14.94 -1.19 -21.29
CA LYS A 131 -15.20 -1.03 -22.73
C LYS A 131 -16.54 -1.64 -23.13
N SER A 132 -16.84 -2.85 -22.66
CA SER A 132 -18.13 -3.51 -22.92
C SER A 132 -19.29 -2.71 -22.33
N LEU A 133 -19.16 -2.24 -21.08
CA LEU A 133 -20.17 -1.43 -20.40
C LEU A 133 -20.46 -0.14 -21.18
N PHE A 134 -19.43 0.63 -21.55
CA PHE A 134 -19.59 1.87 -22.32
C PHE A 134 -20.19 1.63 -23.71
N ASN A 135 -19.86 0.52 -24.36
CA ASN A 135 -20.48 0.15 -25.63
C ASN A 135 -21.98 -0.15 -25.48
N LYS A 136 -22.40 -0.73 -24.35
CA LYS A 136 -23.83 -0.98 -24.06
C LYS A 136 -24.59 0.31 -23.76
N MET A 137 -23.97 1.27 -23.06
CA MET A 137 -24.60 2.55 -22.72
C MET A 137 -24.81 3.48 -23.92
N ARG A 138 -24.10 3.25 -25.03
CA ARG A 138 -24.20 4.02 -26.28
C ARG A 138 -25.25 3.46 -27.25
N ARG A 139 -25.88 2.33 -26.92
CA ARG A 139 -26.99 1.71 -27.66
C ARG A 139 -28.30 2.07 -27.00
#